data_AF-A0A519H5B1-F1
#
_entry.id   AF-A0A519H5B1-F1
#
_cell.length_a   1.000
_cell.length_b   1.000
_cell.length_c   1.000
_cell.angle_alpha   90.00
_cell.angle_beta   90.00
_cell.angle_gamma   90.00
#
_symmetry.space_group_name_H-M   'P 1'
#
loop_
_entity.id
_entity.type
_entity.pdbx_description
1 polymer ?
#
loop_
_entity_poly.entity_id
_entity_poly.type
_entity_poly.pdbx_seq_one_letter_code
_entity_poly.pdbx_strand_id
1 'polypeptide(L)'
;ALALAREAVPVDDLGPLRARVAANADDHEARFDLAGGLMAAGDRDGAADNLLEIVSRDREWNEGAAKARLLKLLEVVGLEDGWAREQRRRLSAILFT
;
A
#
# COMPACT_ATOMS: atom_id res chain seq x y z
N ALA A 1 34.15 -6.63 7.94
CA ALA A 1 33.35 -6.86 6.73
C ALA A 1 32.04 -6.11 6.89
N LEU A 2 31.92 -4.94 6.25
CA LEU A 2 30.66 -4.19 6.19
C LEU A 2 29.91 -4.66 4.95
N ALA A 3 28.84 -5.41 5.12
CA ALA A 3 27.93 -5.75 4.05
C ALA A 3 26.51 -5.77 4.62
N LEU A 4 25.78 -4.68 4.32
CA LEU A 4 24.33 -4.53 4.34
C LEU A 4 23.56 -5.48 5.26
N ALA A 5 23.48 -5.11 6.55
CA ALA A 5 22.22 -5.27 7.24
C ALA A 5 21.27 -4.23 6.63
N ARG A 6 20.60 -4.58 5.52
CA ARG A 6 19.32 -3.96 5.21
C ARG A 6 18.46 -4.34 6.40
N GLU A 7 18.34 -3.41 7.34
CA GLU A 7 17.41 -3.50 8.46
C GLU A 7 16.04 -3.72 7.84
N ALA A 8 15.64 -4.98 7.76
CA ALA A 8 14.25 -5.32 7.67
C ALA A 8 13.66 -4.78 8.97
N VAL A 9 13.04 -3.60 8.90
CA VAL A 9 12.20 -3.08 9.97
C VAL A 9 11.32 -4.26 10.37
N PRO A 10 11.39 -4.72 11.64
CA PRO A 10 10.51 -5.78 12.11
C PRO A 10 9.09 -5.41 11.72
N VAL A 11 8.33 -6.39 11.20
CA VAL A 11 6.93 -6.21 10.78
C VAL A 11 6.08 -5.51 11.86
N ASP A 12 6.56 -5.58 13.11
CA ASP A 12 5.92 -5.08 14.32
C ASP A 12 6.09 -3.56 14.57
N ASP A 13 7.11 -2.89 14.02
CA ASP A 13 7.30 -1.43 14.19
C ASP A 13 7.08 -0.64 12.90
N LEU A 14 5.81 -0.45 12.57
CA LEU A 14 5.38 0.45 11.49
C LEU A 14 5.37 1.93 11.91
N GLY A 15 5.78 2.25 13.15
CA GLY A 15 5.75 3.60 13.71
C GLY A 15 6.50 4.64 12.88
N PRO A 16 7.75 4.39 12.47
CA PRO A 16 8.51 5.32 11.63
C PRO A 16 7.85 5.61 10.28
N LEU A 17 7.27 4.58 9.63
CA LEU A 17 6.57 4.74 8.36
C LEU A 17 5.29 5.57 8.54
N ARG A 18 4.51 5.29 9.60
CA ARG A 18 3.32 6.11 9.94
C ARG A 18 3.70 7.57 10.20
N ALA A 19 4.80 7.82 10.91
CA ALA A 19 5.29 9.17 11.18
C ALA A 19 5.69 9.92 9.90
N ARG A 20 6.38 9.24 8.96
CA ARG A 20 6.72 9.80 7.64
C ARG A 20 5.47 10.19 6.86
N VAL A 21 4.49 9.29 6.77
CA VAL A 21 3.22 9.55 6.07
C VAL A 21 2.44 10.69 6.73
N ALA A 22 2.44 10.77 8.06
CA ALA A 22 1.78 11.85 8.79
C ALA A 22 2.47 13.21 8.60
N ALA A 23 3.80 13.23 8.51
CA ALA A 23 4.57 14.45 8.27
C ALA A 23 4.52 14.90 6.80
N ASN A 24 4.39 13.97 5.86
CA ASN A 24 4.30 14.24 4.44
C ASN A 24 3.27 13.31 3.77
N ALA A 25 2.09 13.85 3.48
CA ALA A 25 1.01 13.12 2.84
C ALA A 25 1.35 12.67 1.40
N ASP A 26 2.34 13.28 0.75
CA ASP A 26 2.82 12.95 -0.59
C ASP A 26 4.08 12.05 -0.58
N ASP A 27 4.49 11.54 0.59
CA ASP A 27 5.54 10.51 0.70
C ASP A 27 4.97 9.14 0.25
N HIS A 28 4.82 8.99 -1.07
CA HIS A 28 4.28 7.78 -1.68
C HIS A 28 5.17 6.55 -1.42
N GLU A 29 6.48 6.73 -1.29
CA GLU A 29 7.40 5.66 -0.92
C GLU A 29 7.08 5.14 0.49
N ALA A 30 6.96 6.03 1.48
CA ALA A 30 6.58 5.63 2.84
C ALA A 30 5.21 4.97 2.91
N ARG A 31 4.23 5.46 2.12
CA ARG A 31 2.90 4.84 2.04
C ARG A 31 2.96 3.44 1.44
N PHE A 32 3.77 3.23 0.41
CA PHE A 32 3.91 1.95 -0.26
C PHE A 32 4.58 0.91 0.67
N ASP A 33 5.64 1.32 1.36
CA ASP A 33 6.31 0.50 2.36
C ASP A 33 5.39 0.19 3.55
N LEU A 34 4.63 1.20 4.02
CA LEU A 34 3.64 1.03 5.07
C LEU A 34 2.56 0.01 4.65
N ALA A 35 2.07 0.10 3.41
CA ALA A 35 1.12 -0.88 2.89
C ALA A 35 1.70 -2.30 2.89
N GLY A 36 2.97 -2.46 2.52
CA GLY A 36 3.67 -3.75 2.60
C GLY A 36 3.75 -4.31 4.03
N GLY A 37 4.09 -3.46 5.00
CA GLY A 37 4.13 -3.82 6.42
C GLY A 37 2.76 -4.18 6.98
N LEU A 38 1.72 -3.41 6.63
CA LEU A 38 0.34 -3.67 7.04
C LEU A 38 -0.20 -4.99 6.47
N MET A 39 0.13 -5.32 5.22
CA MET A 39 -0.19 -6.63 4.64
C MET A 39 0.46 -7.78 5.44
N ALA A 40 1.74 -7.64 5.80
CA ALA A 40 2.46 -8.65 6.59
C ALA A 40 1.90 -8.78 8.02
N ALA A 41 1.35 -7.69 8.58
CA ALA A 41 0.66 -7.68 9.87
C ALA A 41 -0.81 -8.16 9.80
N GLY A 42 -1.33 -8.49 8.61
CA GLY A 42 -2.72 -8.92 8.41
C GLY A 42 -3.74 -7.77 8.33
N ASP A 43 -3.30 -6.52 8.37
CA ASP A 43 -4.15 -5.33 8.19
C ASP A 43 -4.33 -5.02 6.69
N ARG A 44 -5.22 -5.78 6.06
CA ARG A 44 -5.54 -5.62 4.64
C ARG A 44 -6.22 -4.29 4.32
N ASP A 45 -7.02 -3.75 5.25
CA ASP A 45 -7.75 -2.49 5.07
C ASP A 45 -6.76 -1.32 5.02
N GLY A 46 -5.88 -1.22 6.02
CA GLY A 46 -4.86 -0.18 6.07
C GLY A 46 -3.89 -0.26 4.88
N ALA A 47 -3.57 -1.47 4.42
CA ALA A 47 -2.75 -1.64 3.21
C ALA A 47 -3.45 -1.12 1.96
N ALA A 48 -4.71 -1.51 1.74
CA ALA A 48 -5.49 -1.06 0.59
C ALA A 48 -5.68 0.47 0.58
N ASP A 49 -5.96 1.06 1.75
CA ASP A 49 -6.13 2.51 1.89
C ASP A 49 -4.88 3.29 1.49
N ASN A 50 -3.70 2.85 1.92
CA ASN A 50 -2.45 3.50 1.53
C ASN A 50 -2.16 3.39 0.03
N LEU A 51 -2.41 2.22 -0.57
CA LEU A 51 -2.22 2.03 -2.01
C LEU A 51 -3.21 2.83 -2.85
N LEU A 52 -4.48 2.88 -2.44
CA LEU A 52 -5.52 3.68 -3.11
C LEU A 52 -5.20 5.17 -3.04
N GLU A 53 -4.69 5.65 -1.91
CA GLU A 53 -4.31 7.06 -1.74
C GLU A 53 -3.10 7.45 -2.60
N ILE A 54 -2.13 6.54 -2.80
CA ILE A 54 -1.07 6.78 -3.80
C ILE A 54 -1.71 6.93 -5.18
N VAL A 55 -2.55 5.98 -5.60
CA VAL A 55 -3.18 6.01 -6.93
C VAL A 55 -4.08 7.23 -7.14
N SER A 56 -4.73 7.74 -6.08
CA SER A 56 -5.56 8.94 -6.19
C SER A 56 -4.75 10.22 -6.34
N ARG A 57 -3.53 10.27 -5.80
CA ARG A 57 -2.62 11.41 -5.89
C ARG A 57 -1.78 11.38 -7.16
N ASP A 58 -1.20 10.23 -7.46
CA ASP A 58 -0.37 9.99 -8.64
C ASP A 58 -0.56 8.55 -9.13
N ARG A 59 -1.29 8.42 -10.24
CA ARG A 59 -1.66 7.14 -10.85
C ARG A 59 -0.44 6.39 -11.43
N GLU A 60 0.57 7.14 -11.87
CA GLU A 60 1.75 6.62 -12.56
C GLU A 60 2.98 6.58 -11.64
N TRP A 61 2.82 6.94 -10.36
CA TRP A 61 3.90 6.87 -9.38
C TRP A 61 4.61 5.51 -9.44
N ASN A 62 5.92 5.55 -9.66
CA ASN A 62 6.76 4.37 -9.80
C ASN A 62 6.20 3.36 -10.83
N GLU A 63 5.89 3.83 -12.04
CA GLU A 63 5.35 3.03 -13.14
C GLU A 63 4.03 2.31 -12.78
N GLY A 64 3.24 2.94 -11.91
CA GLY A 64 1.96 2.39 -11.44
C GLY A 64 2.10 1.26 -10.40
N ALA A 65 3.23 1.21 -9.68
CA ALA A 65 3.51 0.17 -8.69
C ALA A 65 2.41 0.00 -7.63
N ALA A 66 1.81 1.11 -7.16
CA ALA A 66 0.74 1.07 -6.15
C ALA A 66 -0.51 0.34 -6.66
N LYS A 67 -0.95 0.67 -7.88
CA LYS A 67 -2.08 -0.01 -8.55
C LYS A 67 -1.78 -1.49 -8.76
N ALA A 68 -0.58 -1.81 -9.25
CA ALA A 68 -0.17 -3.19 -9.47
C ALA A 68 -0.17 -4.01 -8.17
N ARG A 69 0.36 -3.44 -7.07
CA ARG A 69 0.37 -4.09 -5.75
C ARG A 69 -1.05 -4.32 -5.23
N LEU A 70 -1.94 -3.33 -5.36
CA LEU A 70 -3.33 -3.48 -4.95
C LEU A 70 -4.01 -4.61 -5.74
N LEU A 71 -3.88 -4.62 -7.07
CA LEU A 71 -4.45 -5.70 -7.89
C LEU A 71 -3.95 -7.09 -7.46
N LYS A 72 -2.66 -7.20 -7.11
CA LYS A 72 -2.09 -8.46 -6.61
C LYS A 72 -2.70 -8.89 -5.27
N LEU A 73 -2.92 -7.95 -4.35
CA LEU A 73 -3.59 -8.21 -3.08
C LEU A 73 -5.03 -8.71 -3.31
N LEU A 74 -5.77 -8.09 -4.22
CA LEU A 74 -7.15 -8.51 -4.55
C LEU A 74 -7.20 -9.89 -5.19
N GLU A 75 -6.21 -10.24 -6.02
CA GLU A 75 -6.06 -11.59 -6.59
C GLU A 75 -5.82 -12.63 -5.48
N VAL A 76 -4.93 -12.34 -4.53
CA VAL A 76 -4.61 -13.25 -3.41
C VAL A 76 -5.80 -13.47 -2.48
N VAL A 77 -6.57 -12.41 -2.19
CA VAL A 77 -7.79 -12.52 -1.36
C VAL A 77 -8.91 -13.24 -2.12
N GLY A 78 -8.95 -13.11 -3.45
CA GLY A 78 -9.94 -13.73 -4.32
C GLY A 78 -10.99 -12.74 -4.81
N LEU A 79 -11.30 -12.80 -6.11
CA LEU A 79 -12.17 -11.81 -6.76
C LEU A 79 -13.65 -11.91 -6.32
N GLU A 80 -14.07 -13.05 -5.81
CA GLU A 80 -15.42 -13.25 -5.25
C GLU A 80 -15.52 -12.84 -3.78
N ASP A 81 -14.43 -12.40 -3.15
CA ASP A 81 -14.51 -11.89 -1.80
C ASP A 81 -15.21 -10.52 -1.76
N GLY A 82 -16.08 -10.32 -0.76
CA GLY A 82 -16.84 -9.08 -0.61
C GLY A 82 -15.96 -7.86 -0.38
N TRP A 83 -14.88 -8.02 0.37
CA TRP A 83 -13.90 -6.96 0.59
C TRP A 83 -13.13 -6.66 -0.70
N ALA A 84 -12.70 -7.68 -1.45
CA ALA A 84 -12.02 -7.47 -2.72
C ALA A 84 -12.90 -6.75 -3.76
N ARG A 85 -14.21 -7.04 -3.79
CA ARG A 85 -15.20 -6.31 -4.60
C ARG A 85 -15.27 -4.83 -4.22
N GLU A 86 -15.32 -4.51 -2.93
CA GLU A 86 -15.35 -3.12 -2.45
C GLU A 86 -14.11 -2.35 -2.91
N GLN A 87 -12.91 -2.90 -2.72
CA GLN A 87 -11.67 -2.22 -3.09
C GLN A 87 -11.55 -2.00 -4.61
N ARG A 88 -12.01 -2.95 -5.45
CA ARG A 88 -12.09 -2.72 -6.91
C ARG A 88 -13.02 -1.57 -7.26
N ARG A 89 -14.15 -1.45 -6.56
CA ARG A 89 -15.10 -0.36 -6.76
C ARG A 89 -14.46 0.99 -6.41
N ARG A 90 -13.75 1.08 -5.30
CA ARG A 90 -12.98 2.27 -4.89
C ARG A 90 -11.88 2.63 -5.90
N LEU A 91 -11.09 1.65 -6.34
CA LEU A 91 -10.06 1.85 -7.36
C LEU A 91 -10.68 2.37 -8.67
N SER A 92 -11.79 1.78 -9.13
CA SER A 92 -12.48 2.23 -10.33
C SER A 92 -12.99 3.66 -10.18
N ALA A 93 -13.54 4.03 -9.03
CA ALA A 93 -13.96 5.41 -8.78
C ALA A 93 -12.78 6.37 -8.92
N ILE A 94 -11.62 6.05 -8.32
CA ILE A 94 -10.40 6.87 -8.43
C ILE A 94 -9.90 6.99 -9.87
N LEU A 95 -9.97 5.93 -10.69
CA LEU A 95 -9.39 5.93 -12.04
C LEU A 95 -10.24 6.64 -13.09
N PHE A 96 -11.55 6.75 -12.86
CA PHE A 96 -12.50 7.28 -13.84
C PHE A 96 -13.22 8.56 -13.38
N THR A 97 -12.74 9.18 -12.31
CA THR A 97 -13.00 10.59 -11.95
C THR A 97 -11.86 11.48 -12.44
#